data_AF-A0A527J4Z8-F1
#
_entry.id   AF-A0A527J4Z8-F1
#
_cell.length_a   1.000
_cell.length_b   1.000
_cell.length_c   1.000
_cell.angle_alpha   90.00
_cell.angle_beta   90.00
_cell.angle_gamma   90.00
#
_symmetry.space_group_name_H-M   'P 1'
#
loop_
_entity.id
_entity.type
_entity.pdbx_description
1 polymer ?
#
loop_
_entity_poly.entity_id
_entity_poly.type
_entity_poly.pdbx_seq_one_letter_code
_entity_poly.pdbx_strand_id
1 'polypeptide(L)'
;ITADVAIGDGVARINRLTGNLSTRGSLSASGTVGINPAQGFPADLSVKLVDGRYTDGRVVTANLGGDLTIKGPLASAPLISGTINLAKTVITVPEKLPGSLAALNIRHKNAPAAVRAQDKALRPATASSSSGGGGLNLDVTVNAPSQIFIQGRGVDAELGGSLRLTGPASSPQAVGTFDLQRGRLSILAKRLTFTEGTVGFSGSLVPYLNLTATSTTSSTTVTIVVSGEATNPKFNFSSVPALPEDEVLAQLIFGRSMSNLSPLQIAQLAEAAAQLAG
;
A
#
# COMPACT_ATOMS: atom_id res chain seq x y z
N ILE A 1 13.60 -2.62 -25.53
CA ILE A 1 12.25 -3.16 -25.85
C ILE A 1 12.34 -3.73 -27.25
N THR A 2 11.72 -4.89 -27.48
CA THR A 2 11.67 -5.56 -28.79
C THR A 2 10.22 -5.83 -29.12
N ALA A 3 9.77 -5.50 -30.33
CA ALA A 3 8.39 -5.66 -30.78
C ALA A 3 8.35 -6.27 -32.18
N ASP A 4 7.50 -7.27 -32.35
CA ASP A 4 7.08 -7.82 -33.64
C ASP A 4 5.58 -7.58 -33.80
N VAL A 5 5.24 -6.75 -34.79
CA VAL A 5 3.88 -6.26 -35.04
C VAL A 5 3.58 -6.38 -36.53
N ALA A 6 2.50 -7.10 -36.85
CA ALA A 6 1.94 -7.14 -38.19
C ALA A 6 0.72 -6.23 -38.26
N ILE A 7 0.58 -5.45 -39.33
CA ILE A 7 -0.57 -4.56 -39.53
C ILE A 7 -1.27 -5.00 -40.82
N GLY A 8 -2.57 -5.26 -40.73
CA GLY A 8 -3.40 -5.68 -41.85
C GLY A 8 -4.88 -5.62 -41.46
N ASP A 9 -5.76 -5.45 -42.46
CA ASP A 9 -7.21 -5.54 -42.28
C ASP A 9 -7.80 -4.65 -41.15
N GLY A 10 -7.23 -3.47 -40.95
CA GLY A 10 -7.68 -2.55 -39.89
C GLY A 10 -7.27 -2.95 -38.46
N VAL A 11 -6.35 -3.91 -38.32
CA VAL A 11 -5.88 -4.42 -37.03
C VAL A 11 -4.35 -4.44 -36.99
N ALA A 12 -3.78 -3.97 -35.88
CA ALA A 12 -2.40 -4.20 -35.51
C ALA A 12 -2.33 -5.46 -34.62
N ARG A 13 -1.71 -6.52 -35.13
CA ARG A 13 -1.44 -7.76 -34.42
C ARG A 13 -0.06 -7.71 -33.79
N ILE A 14 0.00 -7.79 -32.46
CA ILE A 14 1.22 -7.88 -31.69
C ILE A 14 1.53 -9.38 -31.51
N ASN A 15 2.44 -9.90 -32.34
CA ASN A 15 2.89 -11.29 -32.21
C ASN A 15 3.74 -11.46 -30.96
N ARG A 16 4.61 -10.48 -30.70
CA ARG A 16 5.47 -10.46 -29.53
C ARG A 16 5.91 -9.04 -29.21
N LEU A 17 5.58 -8.58 -28.01
CA LEU A 17 6.21 -7.42 -27.38
C LEU A 17 6.97 -7.91 -26.17
N THR A 18 8.24 -7.52 -26.01
CA THR A 18 9.04 -7.82 -24.82
C THR A 18 9.84 -6.61 -24.36
N GLY A 19 9.94 -6.43 -23.06
CA GLY A 19 10.72 -5.37 -22.44
C GLY A 19 11.25 -5.78 -21.06
N ASN A 20 12.30 -5.11 -20.63
CA ASN A 20 12.80 -5.23 -19.26
C ASN A 20 12.26 -4.04 -18.45
N LEU A 21 11.90 -4.28 -17.20
CA LEU A 21 11.55 -3.22 -16.28
C LEU A 21 12.82 -2.49 -15.81
N SER A 22 12.71 -1.19 -15.53
CA SER A 22 13.84 -0.36 -15.08
C SER A 22 14.42 -0.78 -13.72
N THR A 23 13.60 -1.40 -12.88
CA THR A 23 13.95 -1.88 -11.54
C THR A 23 14.45 -3.32 -11.55
N ARG A 24 13.63 -4.25 -12.05
CA ARG A 24 13.91 -5.68 -12.25
C ARG A 24 12.72 -6.34 -12.95
N GLY A 25 13.01 -7.37 -13.73
CA GLY A 25 12.02 -8.26 -14.32
C GLY A 25 11.82 -8.00 -15.81
N SER A 26 10.97 -8.84 -16.40
CA SER A 26 10.60 -8.74 -17.81
C SER A 26 9.10 -8.72 -17.99
N LEU A 27 8.66 -7.98 -19.00
CA LEU A 27 7.29 -7.88 -19.45
C LEU A 27 7.22 -8.47 -20.85
N SER A 28 6.20 -9.26 -21.10
CA SER A 28 5.82 -9.69 -22.45
C SER A 28 4.35 -9.42 -22.71
N ALA A 29 4.01 -9.10 -23.96
CA ALA A 29 2.62 -8.93 -24.36
C ALA A 29 2.37 -9.43 -25.79
N SER A 30 1.15 -9.82 -26.06
CA SER A 30 0.67 -10.27 -27.36
C SER A 30 -0.82 -10.01 -27.50
N GLY A 31 -1.32 -9.89 -28.73
CA GLY A 31 -2.76 -9.71 -28.96
C GLY A 31 -3.04 -8.81 -30.15
N THR A 32 -4.18 -8.14 -30.12
CA THR A 32 -4.66 -7.31 -31.24
C THR A 32 -5.15 -5.95 -30.78
N VAL A 33 -4.93 -4.94 -31.61
CA VAL A 33 -5.47 -3.58 -31.45
C VAL A 33 -6.10 -3.15 -32.77
N GLY A 34 -7.38 -2.83 -32.78
CA GLY A 34 -8.03 -2.21 -33.93
C GLY A 34 -7.44 -0.81 -34.18
N ILE A 35 -7.15 -0.46 -35.43
CA ILE A 35 -6.51 0.83 -35.77
C ILE A 35 -7.52 1.93 -36.11
N ASN A 36 -8.82 1.65 -36.03
CA ASN A 36 -9.88 2.61 -36.31
C ASN A 36 -10.05 3.61 -35.14
N PRO A 37 -9.73 4.90 -35.33
CA PRO A 37 -9.87 5.91 -34.27
C PRO A 37 -11.33 6.11 -33.84
N ALA A 38 -12.30 5.92 -34.74
CA ALA A 38 -13.72 6.06 -34.42
C ALA A 38 -14.21 4.98 -33.44
N GLN A 39 -13.50 3.86 -33.34
CA GLN A 39 -13.78 2.79 -32.38
C GLN A 39 -12.92 2.90 -31.11
N GLY A 40 -12.10 3.95 -30.97
CA GLY A 40 -11.26 4.17 -29.80
C GLY A 40 -10.15 3.13 -29.61
N PHE A 41 -9.68 2.51 -30.69
CA PHE A 41 -8.66 1.47 -30.71
C PHE A 41 -9.00 0.26 -29.82
N PRO A 42 -10.01 -0.56 -30.20
CA PRO A 42 -10.41 -1.72 -29.42
C PRO A 42 -9.26 -2.71 -29.31
N ALA A 43 -8.87 -3.04 -28.09
CA ALA A 43 -7.76 -3.95 -27.79
C ALA A 43 -8.27 -5.26 -27.19
N ASP A 44 -7.54 -6.34 -27.49
CA ASP A 44 -7.54 -7.60 -26.74
C ASP A 44 -6.07 -8.02 -26.62
N LEU A 45 -5.47 -7.71 -25.47
CA LEU A 45 -4.06 -7.94 -25.20
C LEU A 45 -3.92 -8.89 -24.01
N SER A 46 -3.01 -9.83 -24.13
CA SER A 46 -2.47 -10.62 -23.01
C SER A 46 -1.11 -10.06 -22.64
N VAL A 47 -0.88 -9.90 -21.34
CA VAL A 47 0.33 -9.32 -20.76
C VAL A 47 0.82 -10.24 -19.66
N LYS A 48 2.09 -10.60 -19.71
CA LYS A 48 2.76 -11.43 -18.70
C LYS A 48 3.94 -10.70 -18.11
N LEU A 49 3.96 -10.62 -16.79
CA LEU A 49 5.03 -10.03 -15.98
C LEU A 49 5.77 -11.13 -15.24
N VAL A 50 7.10 -11.15 -15.37
CA VAL A 50 7.98 -12.13 -14.74
C VAL A 50 9.03 -11.41 -13.90
N ASP A 51 9.09 -11.76 -12.61
CA ASP A 51 10.07 -11.24 -11.63
C ASP A 51 10.14 -9.70 -11.59
N GLY A 52 8.97 -9.05 -11.72
CA GLY A 52 8.85 -7.61 -11.64
C GLY A 52 9.19 -7.10 -10.24
N ARG A 53 9.87 -5.95 -10.16
CA ARG A 53 10.06 -5.23 -8.90
C ARG A 53 9.39 -3.88 -8.94
N TYR A 54 8.46 -3.64 -8.02
CA TYR A 54 7.93 -2.31 -7.75
C TYR A 54 8.61 -1.70 -6.52
N THR A 55 8.91 -0.41 -6.58
CA THR A 55 9.31 0.38 -5.41
C THR A 55 8.92 1.84 -5.64
N ASP A 56 8.32 2.46 -4.62
CA ASP A 56 8.04 3.90 -4.61
C ASP A 56 9.20 4.72 -3.98
N GLY A 57 10.27 4.03 -3.56
CA GLY A 57 11.42 4.62 -2.89
C GLY A 57 11.17 5.09 -1.45
N ARG A 58 9.99 4.83 -0.87
CA ARG A 58 9.58 5.41 0.41
C ARG A 58 8.88 4.42 1.34
N VAL A 59 7.79 3.81 0.88
CA VAL A 59 6.84 3.07 1.72
C VAL A 59 6.73 1.64 1.25
N VAL A 60 6.71 1.37 -0.05
CA VAL A 60 6.43 0.04 -0.59
C VAL A 60 7.54 -0.44 -1.49
N THR A 61 7.94 -1.69 -1.27
CA THR A 61 8.78 -2.46 -2.17
C THR A 61 8.17 -3.84 -2.36
N ALA A 62 7.84 -4.23 -3.59
CA ALA A 62 7.21 -5.51 -3.88
C ALA A 62 7.92 -6.21 -5.03
N ASN A 63 8.12 -7.52 -4.88
CA ASN A 63 8.41 -8.40 -6.02
C ASN A 63 7.09 -9.03 -6.48
N LEU A 64 6.81 -9.00 -7.78
CA LEU A 64 5.55 -9.47 -8.32
C LEU A 64 5.71 -10.13 -9.70
N GLY A 65 4.88 -11.12 -9.96
CA GLY A 65 4.62 -11.66 -11.28
C GLY A 65 3.12 -11.58 -11.57
N GLY A 66 2.72 -11.78 -12.81
CA GLY A 66 1.30 -11.80 -13.12
C GLY A 66 0.97 -12.04 -14.58
N ASP A 67 -0.27 -12.44 -14.79
CA ASP A 67 -0.89 -12.62 -16.09
C ASP A 67 -2.13 -11.73 -16.12
N LEU A 68 -2.12 -10.76 -17.03
CA LEU A 68 -3.13 -9.71 -17.16
C LEU A 68 -3.67 -9.71 -18.59
N THR A 69 -4.89 -9.24 -18.74
CA THR A 69 -5.50 -8.94 -20.03
C THR A 69 -5.94 -7.49 -20.07
N ILE A 70 -5.88 -6.87 -21.25
CA ILE A 70 -6.36 -5.52 -21.50
C ILE A 70 -7.39 -5.61 -22.61
N LYS A 71 -8.64 -5.29 -22.30
CA LYS A 71 -9.77 -5.41 -23.23
C LYS A 71 -10.55 -4.10 -23.37
N GLY A 72 -11.00 -3.81 -24.58
CA GLY A 72 -11.86 -2.66 -24.87
C GLY A 72 -11.11 -1.47 -25.49
N PRO A 73 -11.77 -0.30 -25.59
CA PRO A 73 -11.23 0.83 -26.34
C PRO A 73 -10.11 1.51 -25.55
N LEU A 74 -8.88 1.50 -26.06
CA LEU A 74 -7.72 2.10 -25.39
C LEU A 74 -7.82 3.62 -25.22
N ALA A 75 -8.58 4.31 -26.07
CA ALA A 75 -8.78 5.76 -25.97
C ALA A 75 -9.85 6.17 -24.94
N SER A 76 -10.73 5.25 -24.52
CA SER A 76 -11.70 5.51 -23.46
C SER A 76 -11.30 4.74 -22.21
N ALA A 77 -12.03 3.73 -21.78
CA ALA A 77 -11.78 3.05 -20.51
C ALA A 77 -11.58 1.54 -20.73
N PRO A 78 -10.39 1.11 -21.18
CA PRO A 78 -10.14 -0.32 -21.31
C PRO A 78 -10.12 -0.97 -19.92
N LEU A 79 -10.55 -2.23 -19.86
CA LEU A 79 -10.53 -3.05 -18.66
C LEU A 79 -9.21 -3.83 -18.59
N ILE A 80 -8.49 -3.67 -17.50
CA ILE A 80 -7.35 -4.50 -17.12
C ILE A 80 -7.86 -5.55 -16.14
N SER A 81 -7.77 -6.82 -16.50
CA SER A 81 -8.18 -7.92 -15.63
C SER A 81 -7.15 -9.03 -15.55
N GLY A 82 -7.18 -9.82 -14.48
CA GLY A 82 -6.29 -10.97 -14.32
C GLY A 82 -5.72 -11.09 -12.91
N THR A 83 -4.53 -11.68 -12.80
CA THR A 83 -3.93 -12.00 -11.50
C THR A 83 -2.52 -11.47 -11.39
N ILE A 84 -2.24 -10.84 -10.25
CA ILE A 84 -0.90 -10.47 -9.80
C ILE A 84 -0.57 -11.32 -8.58
N ASN A 85 0.56 -12.01 -8.62
CA ASN A 85 1.09 -12.78 -7.51
C ASN A 85 2.24 -12.00 -6.89
N LEU A 86 2.06 -11.57 -5.65
CA LEU A 86 3.11 -10.95 -4.85
C LEU A 86 3.97 -12.04 -4.22
N ALA A 87 5.27 -11.87 -4.35
CA ALA A 87 6.26 -12.58 -3.55
C ALA A 87 6.64 -11.68 -2.37
N LYS A 88 7.93 -11.59 -2.04
CA LYS A 88 8.44 -10.71 -1.00
C LYS A 88 7.99 -9.27 -1.23
N THR A 89 7.18 -8.78 -0.31
CA THR A 89 6.74 -7.38 -0.23
C THR A 89 7.09 -6.82 1.12
N VAL A 90 7.66 -5.62 1.15
CA VAL A 90 8.00 -4.90 2.36
C VAL A 90 7.28 -3.56 2.33
N ILE A 91 6.47 -3.34 3.35
CA ILE A 91 5.75 -2.08 3.61
C ILE A 91 6.40 -1.46 4.83
N THR A 92 7.01 -0.30 4.64
CA THR A 92 7.67 0.48 5.69
C THR A 92 6.70 1.53 6.21
N VAL A 93 6.40 1.52 7.50
CA VAL A 93 5.56 2.50 8.19
C VAL A 93 6.45 3.66 8.66
N PRO A 94 6.39 4.84 8.00
CA PRO A 94 7.21 5.99 8.38
C PRO A 94 6.66 6.69 9.62
N GLU A 95 7.50 7.49 10.30
CA GLU A 95 7.08 8.34 11.43
C GLU A 95 6.06 9.41 11.02
N LYS A 96 6.17 9.90 9.79
CA LYS A 96 5.16 10.71 9.13
C LYS A 96 4.88 10.06 7.79
N LEU A 97 3.62 9.68 7.56
CA LEU A 97 3.18 9.35 6.21
C LEU A 97 3.56 10.54 5.32
N PRO A 98 4.15 10.30 4.13
CA PRO A 98 4.32 11.37 3.17
C PRO A 98 2.96 12.07 3.06
N GLY A 99 2.91 13.37 3.36
CA GLY A 99 1.76 14.16 2.95
C GLY A 99 1.58 13.83 1.47
N SER A 100 0.39 13.36 1.07
CA SER A 100 0.13 13.14 -0.34
C SER A 100 0.62 14.41 -1.02
N LEU A 101 1.51 14.30 -1.99
CA LEU A 101 1.69 15.38 -2.94
C LEU A 101 0.39 15.42 -3.76
N ALA A 102 -0.74 15.73 -3.13
CA ALA A 102 -1.73 16.54 -3.78
C ALA A 102 -0.91 17.75 -4.20
N ALA A 103 -0.53 17.79 -5.47
CA ALA A 103 0.07 18.97 -6.06
C ALA A 103 -0.83 20.10 -5.58
N LEU A 104 -0.33 20.98 -4.71
CA LEU A 104 -1.09 22.16 -4.37
C LEU A 104 -1.42 22.77 -5.72
N ASN A 105 -2.72 22.94 -5.98
CA ASN A 105 -3.18 23.54 -7.22
C ASN A 105 -2.92 25.05 -7.09
N ILE A 106 -1.65 25.44 -7.14
CA ILE A 106 -1.22 26.83 -6.96
C ILE A 106 -1.57 27.56 -8.25
N ARG A 107 -2.75 28.18 -8.26
CA ARG A 107 -3.10 29.16 -9.29
C ARG A 107 -2.50 30.51 -8.91
N HIS A 108 -1.35 30.81 -9.49
CA HIS A 108 -0.76 32.13 -9.37
C HIS A 108 -1.61 33.16 -10.14
N LYS A 109 -2.30 34.05 -9.42
CA LYS A 109 -2.95 35.23 -10.02
C LYS A 109 -1.91 36.35 -10.12
N ASN A 110 -1.58 36.78 -11.34
CA ASN A 110 -0.60 37.83 -11.65
C ASN A 110 0.87 37.51 -11.25
N ALA A 111 1.37 36.31 -11.51
CA ALA A 111 2.79 36.00 -11.30
C ALA A 111 3.73 36.87 -12.18
N PRO A 112 4.79 37.47 -11.61
CA PRO A 112 5.85 38.13 -12.37
C PRO A 112 6.50 37.21 -13.41
N ALA A 113 7.06 37.77 -14.48
CA ALA A 113 7.63 37.01 -15.59
C ALA A 113 8.68 35.97 -15.17
N ALA A 114 9.52 36.30 -14.17
CA ALA A 114 10.53 35.39 -13.62
C ALA A 114 9.90 34.15 -12.96
N VAL A 115 8.80 34.32 -12.22
CA VAL A 115 8.08 33.22 -11.55
C VAL A 115 7.38 32.33 -12.57
N ARG A 116 6.82 32.90 -13.66
CA ARG A 116 6.24 32.12 -14.76
C ARG A 116 7.28 31.31 -15.53
N ALA A 117 8.48 31.88 -15.74
CA ALA A 117 9.58 31.19 -16.39
C ALA A 117 10.11 30.03 -15.53
N GLN A 118 10.24 30.25 -14.22
CA GLN A 118 10.64 29.23 -13.26
C GLN A 118 9.58 28.12 -13.15
N ASP A 119 8.29 28.46 -13.06
CA ASP A 119 7.19 27.49 -13.05
C ASP A 119 7.19 26.62 -14.32
N LYS A 120 7.41 27.23 -15.50
CA LYS A 120 7.55 26.50 -16.76
C LYS A 120 8.79 25.59 -16.79
N ALA A 121 9.89 25.99 -16.16
CA ALA A 121 11.12 25.19 -16.07
C ALA A 121 11.03 24.06 -15.04
N LEU A 122 10.24 24.24 -13.98
CA LEU A 122 10.00 23.25 -12.93
C LEU A 122 8.85 22.28 -13.27
N ARG A 123 8.01 22.62 -14.25
CA ARG A 123 7.02 21.71 -14.80
C ARG A 123 7.74 20.59 -15.57
N PRO A 124 7.70 19.33 -15.11
CA PRO A 124 8.23 18.22 -15.90
C PRO A 124 7.49 18.18 -17.24
N ALA A 125 8.18 17.85 -18.32
CA ALA A 125 7.64 17.77 -19.68
C ALA A 125 6.49 16.75 -19.87
N THR A 126 6.04 16.11 -18.78
CA THR A 126 4.94 15.15 -18.72
C THR A 126 3.71 15.66 -17.97
N ALA A 127 3.71 16.90 -17.46
CA ALA A 127 2.53 17.51 -16.82
C ALA A 127 1.59 18.21 -17.82
N SER A 128 1.65 17.89 -19.11
CA SER A 128 0.47 17.97 -19.96
C SER A 128 -0.43 16.81 -19.59
N SER A 129 -1.47 17.10 -18.80
CA SER A 129 -2.67 16.28 -18.77
C SER A 129 -3.18 16.13 -20.19
N SER A 130 -2.73 15.11 -20.91
CA SER A 130 -3.43 14.59 -22.08
C SER A 130 -4.71 13.94 -21.56
N SER A 131 -5.71 14.77 -21.32
CA SER A 131 -7.09 14.39 -21.03
C SER A 131 -7.78 13.78 -22.27
N GLY A 132 -7.09 12.85 -22.94
CA GLY A 132 -7.53 12.19 -24.16
C GLY A 132 -7.45 10.66 -24.11
N GLY A 133 -7.00 10.08 -22.99
CA GLY A 133 -7.21 8.67 -22.68
C GLY A 133 -8.17 8.60 -21.50
N GLY A 134 -9.34 7.98 -21.66
CA GLY A 134 -10.19 7.71 -20.52
C GLY A 134 -9.46 6.86 -19.46
N GLY A 135 -9.93 6.94 -18.22
CA GLY A 135 -9.32 6.21 -17.11
C GLY A 135 -9.36 4.70 -17.37
N LEU A 136 -8.25 4.01 -17.10
CA LEU A 136 -8.19 2.55 -17.11
C LEU A 136 -9.10 2.00 -16.01
N ASN A 137 -9.83 0.93 -16.29
CA ASN A 137 -10.58 0.19 -15.26
C ASN A 137 -9.80 -1.06 -14.84
N LEU A 138 -9.94 -1.44 -13.58
CA LEU A 138 -9.32 -2.61 -13.00
C LEU A 138 -10.37 -3.66 -12.66
N ASP A 139 -9.99 -4.92 -12.83
CA ASP A 139 -10.56 -6.11 -12.21
C ASP A 139 -9.43 -7.13 -11.97
N VAL A 140 -8.58 -6.81 -11.00
CA VAL A 140 -7.33 -7.54 -10.77
C VAL A 140 -7.38 -8.23 -9.42
N THR A 141 -7.11 -9.53 -9.40
CA THR A 141 -6.86 -10.28 -8.18
C THR A 141 -5.38 -10.20 -7.83
N VAL A 142 -5.08 -9.72 -6.63
CA VAL A 142 -3.75 -9.67 -6.04
C VAL A 142 -3.66 -10.79 -5.01
N ASN A 143 -2.83 -11.80 -5.29
CA ASN A 143 -2.57 -12.91 -4.39
C ASN A 143 -1.24 -12.71 -3.68
N ALA A 144 -1.23 -12.89 -2.37
CA ALA A 144 0.00 -12.88 -1.59
C ALA A 144 -0.13 -13.88 -0.43
N PRO A 145 0.02 -15.19 -0.69
CA PRO A 145 -0.24 -16.21 0.32
C PRO A 145 0.63 -16.06 1.58
N SER A 146 1.79 -15.39 1.48
CA SER A 146 2.69 -15.06 2.59
C SER A 146 3.66 -13.93 2.17
N GLN A 147 4.65 -13.64 3.00
CA GLN A 147 5.76 -12.73 2.69
C GLN A 147 5.37 -11.26 2.43
N ILE A 148 4.23 -10.82 2.97
CA ILE A 148 3.94 -9.40 3.12
C ILE A 148 4.47 -8.93 4.48
N PHE A 149 5.62 -8.27 4.47
CA PHE A 149 6.28 -7.77 5.67
C PHE A 149 5.87 -6.32 5.96
N ILE A 150 5.36 -6.06 7.15
CA ILE A 150 5.10 -4.72 7.67
C ILE A 150 6.19 -4.37 8.68
N GLN A 151 6.90 -3.26 8.45
CA GLN A 151 8.05 -2.87 9.25
C GLN A 151 7.99 -1.38 9.60
N GLY A 152 8.37 -1.00 10.81
CA GLY A 152 8.45 0.41 11.22
C GLY A 152 7.53 0.73 12.40
N ARG A 153 7.80 1.84 13.09
CA ARG A 153 7.14 2.21 14.36
C ARG A 153 7.10 1.06 15.38
N GLY A 154 8.16 0.26 15.42
CA GLY A 154 8.26 -0.91 16.30
C GLY A 154 7.53 -2.17 15.81
N VAL A 155 6.73 -2.09 14.76
CA VAL A 155 6.08 -3.25 14.13
C VAL A 155 7.09 -4.00 13.27
N ASP A 156 7.05 -5.33 13.37
CA ASP A 156 7.72 -6.27 12.50
C ASP A 156 6.80 -7.50 12.37
N ALA A 157 6.02 -7.55 11.30
CA ALA A 157 4.96 -8.53 11.10
C ALA A 157 4.97 -9.10 9.68
N GLU A 158 4.52 -10.34 9.55
CA GLU A 158 4.29 -11.02 8.28
C GLU A 158 2.80 -11.34 8.13
N LEU A 159 2.25 -10.93 7.00
CA LEU A 159 0.86 -11.17 6.61
C LEU A 159 0.80 -12.05 5.36
N GLY A 160 -0.36 -12.68 5.16
CA GLY A 160 -0.70 -13.43 3.95
C GLY A 160 -2.19 -13.32 3.65
N GLY A 161 -2.59 -13.38 2.38
CA GLY A 161 -3.98 -13.27 1.97
C GLY A 161 -4.17 -12.93 0.49
N SER A 162 -5.32 -12.35 0.18
CA SER A 162 -5.66 -11.94 -1.19
C SER A 162 -6.56 -10.71 -1.19
N LEU A 163 -6.49 -9.95 -2.28
CA LEU A 163 -7.21 -8.72 -2.48
C LEU A 163 -7.70 -8.63 -3.93
N ARG A 164 -8.94 -8.19 -4.15
CA ARG A 164 -9.44 -7.83 -5.47
C ARG A 164 -9.49 -6.31 -5.60
N LEU A 165 -8.90 -5.80 -6.68
CA LEU A 165 -8.90 -4.39 -7.05
C LEU A 165 -9.84 -4.18 -8.23
N THR A 166 -10.87 -3.36 -8.03
CA THR A 166 -11.87 -3.05 -9.06
C THR A 166 -12.04 -1.55 -9.29
N GLY A 167 -12.69 -1.19 -10.40
CA GLY A 167 -13.05 0.21 -10.70
C GLY A 167 -11.91 1.00 -11.35
N PRO A 168 -12.04 2.33 -11.46
CA PRO A 168 -11.05 3.15 -12.15
C PRO A 168 -9.68 3.10 -11.47
N ALA A 169 -8.59 2.98 -12.21
CA ALA A 169 -7.23 2.97 -11.68
C ALA A 169 -6.85 4.28 -10.96
N SER A 170 -7.56 5.38 -11.24
CA SER A 170 -7.44 6.65 -10.52
C SER A 170 -8.09 6.65 -9.14
N SER A 171 -9.01 5.72 -8.87
CA SER A 171 -9.71 5.58 -7.59
C SER A 171 -10.18 4.13 -7.41
N PRO A 172 -9.24 3.17 -7.26
CA PRO A 172 -9.58 1.76 -7.20
C PRO A 172 -10.28 1.41 -5.89
N GLN A 173 -11.15 0.41 -5.96
CA GLN A 173 -11.80 -0.19 -4.81
C GLN A 173 -11.10 -1.51 -4.48
N ALA A 174 -10.77 -1.69 -3.21
CA ALA A 174 -10.10 -2.90 -2.72
C ALA A 174 -11.06 -3.73 -1.86
N VAL A 175 -11.18 -5.02 -2.14
CA VAL A 175 -11.96 -5.97 -1.33
C VAL A 175 -11.13 -7.22 -1.06
N GLY A 176 -11.01 -7.61 0.21
CA GLY A 176 -10.25 -8.79 0.61
C GLY A 176 -9.64 -8.62 1.99
N THR A 177 -8.84 -9.60 2.39
CA THR A 177 -8.26 -9.66 3.74
C THR A 177 -6.85 -10.20 3.68
N PHE A 178 -5.99 -9.67 4.54
CA PHE A 178 -4.71 -10.26 4.89
C PHE A 178 -4.72 -10.67 6.35
N ASP A 179 -4.35 -11.91 6.61
CA ASP A 179 -4.26 -12.49 7.94
C ASP A 179 -2.82 -12.44 8.44
N LEU A 180 -2.67 -12.12 9.72
CA LEU A 180 -1.41 -12.16 10.42
C LEU A 180 -0.92 -13.61 10.51
N GLN A 181 0.29 -13.84 10.00
CA GLN A 181 0.98 -15.13 10.13
C GLN A 181 1.84 -15.15 11.39
N ARG A 182 2.57 -14.06 11.61
CA ARG A 182 3.43 -13.85 12.79
C ARG A 182 3.80 -12.39 12.89
N GLY A 183 4.18 -11.95 14.09
CA GLY A 183 4.80 -10.65 14.22
C GLY A 183 5.07 -10.27 15.66
N ARG A 184 5.72 -9.12 15.80
CA ARG A 184 5.98 -8.48 17.07
C ARG A 184 5.77 -6.98 16.96
N LEU A 185 5.50 -6.39 18.11
CA LEU A 185 5.45 -4.95 18.31
C LEU A 185 6.46 -4.61 19.42
N SER A 186 7.39 -3.73 19.11
CA SER A 186 8.37 -3.21 20.07
C SER A 186 8.00 -1.78 20.44
N ILE A 187 7.69 -1.55 21.70
CA ILE A 187 7.38 -0.22 22.24
C ILE A 187 8.35 0.01 23.39
N LEU A 188 9.16 1.06 23.29
CA LEU A 188 10.24 1.36 24.23
C LEU A 188 11.18 0.14 24.41
N ALA A 189 11.36 -0.36 25.65
CA ALA A 189 12.17 -1.52 25.97
C ALA A 189 11.37 -2.85 25.97
N LYS A 190 10.12 -2.84 25.49
CA LYS A 190 9.17 -3.94 25.67
C LYS A 190 8.76 -4.52 24.34
N ARG A 191 8.70 -5.85 24.32
CA ARG A 191 8.28 -6.62 23.17
C ARG A 191 6.93 -7.24 23.47
N LEU A 192 6.00 -7.05 22.54
CA LEU A 192 4.75 -7.77 22.46
C LEU A 192 4.79 -8.67 21.24
N THR A 193 4.15 -9.82 21.35
CA THR A 193 4.01 -10.79 20.26
C THR A 193 2.60 -10.69 19.74
N PHE A 194 2.43 -10.49 18.43
CA PHE A 194 1.09 -10.57 17.86
C PHE A 194 0.62 -12.03 17.87
N THR A 195 -0.57 -12.25 18.41
CA THR A 195 -1.16 -13.59 18.56
C THR A 195 -2.13 -13.93 17.44
N GLU A 196 -2.85 -12.93 16.94
CA GLU A 196 -3.81 -13.04 15.84
C GLU A 196 -4.05 -11.67 15.24
N GLY A 197 -4.60 -11.62 14.03
CA GLY A 197 -5.08 -10.38 13.48
C GLY A 197 -5.40 -10.42 11.99
N THR A 198 -6.17 -9.45 11.55
CA THR A 198 -6.63 -9.27 10.18
C THR A 198 -6.49 -7.82 9.74
N VAL A 199 -6.18 -7.63 8.46
CA VAL A 199 -6.19 -6.35 7.75
C VAL A 199 -7.20 -6.47 6.61
N GLY A 200 -8.38 -5.89 6.79
CA GLY A 200 -9.52 -6.05 5.90
C GLY A 200 -9.76 -4.83 5.00
N PHE A 201 -10.18 -5.09 3.76
CA PHE A 201 -10.54 -4.08 2.77
C PHE A 201 -11.98 -4.31 2.32
N SER A 202 -12.79 -3.25 2.33
CA SER A 202 -14.23 -3.31 2.03
C SER A 202 -14.68 -2.16 1.11
N GLY A 203 -13.97 -1.97 0.00
CA GLY A 203 -14.26 -0.96 -1.02
C GLY A 203 -13.38 0.30 -0.96
N SER A 204 -12.46 0.38 0.00
CA SER A 204 -11.50 1.48 0.18
C SER A 204 -10.06 0.94 0.15
N LEU A 205 -9.10 1.76 -0.28
CA LEU A 205 -7.67 1.45 -0.14
C LEU A 205 -7.15 1.63 1.30
N VAL A 206 -7.94 2.25 2.19
CA VAL A 206 -7.64 2.32 3.62
C VAL A 206 -8.22 1.07 4.29
N PRO A 207 -7.39 0.16 4.82
CA PRO A 207 -7.91 -1.04 5.45
C PRO A 207 -8.38 -0.78 6.88
N TYR A 208 -9.26 -1.68 7.33
CA TYR A 208 -9.60 -1.85 8.74
C TYR A 208 -8.63 -2.83 9.39
N LEU A 209 -8.01 -2.41 10.49
CA LEU A 209 -7.12 -3.21 11.31
C LEU A 209 -7.92 -3.90 12.41
N ASN A 210 -7.57 -5.14 12.72
CA ASN A 210 -7.97 -5.83 13.94
C ASN A 210 -6.84 -6.77 14.34
N LEU A 211 -5.94 -6.32 15.21
CA LEU A 211 -4.72 -7.03 15.57
C LEU A 211 -4.63 -7.17 17.10
N THR A 212 -4.27 -8.35 17.58
CA THR A 212 -4.07 -8.62 19.01
C THR A 212 -2.61 -8.94 19.28
N ALA A 213 -2.01 -8.26 20.26
CA ALA A 213 -0.65 -8.52 20.72
C ALA A 213 -0.61 -8.73 22.24
N THR A 214 0.25 -9.62 22.71
CA THR A 214 0.40 -9.94 24.13
C THR A 214 1.83 -9.83 24.60
N SER A 215 2.01 -9.54 25.88
CA SER A 215 3.30 -9.57 26.57
C SER A 215 3.11 -10.02 28.00
N THR A 216 3.97 -10.93 28.46
CA THR A 216 3.90 -11.46 29.82
C THR A 216 5.08 -10.94 30.62
N THR A 217 4.78 -10.28 31.73
CA THR A 217 5.73 -9.97 32.81
C THR A 217 5.61 -11.01 33.91
N SER A 218 6.45 -10.92 34.95
CA SER A 218 6.56 -11.95 36.01
C SER A 218 5.25 -12.32 36.71
N SER A 219 4.25 -11.43 36.70
CA SER A 219 2.96 -11.62 37.39
C SER A 219 1.73 -11.21 36.57
N THR A 220 1.90 -10.71 35.35
CA THR A 220 0.82 -10.08 34.60
C THR A 220 0.98 -10.32 33.10
N THR A 221 -0.10 -10.78 32.46
CA THR A 221 -0.17 -10.82 30.99
C THR A 221 -0.92 -9.58 30.52
N VAL A 222 -0.27 -8.78 29.69
CA VAL A 222 -0.84 -7.58 29.06
C VAL A 222 -1.27 -7.93 27.65
N THR A 223 -2.47 -7.52 27.26
CA THR A 223 -3.02 -7.67 25.92
C THR A 223 -3.34 -6.29 25.34
N ILE A 224 -2.90 -6.05 24.11
CA ILE A 224 -3.20 -4.86 23.31
C ILE A 224 -4.01 -5.30 22.11
N VAL A 225 -5.16 -4.64 21.91
CA VAL A 225 -5.95 -4.76 20.67
C VAL A 225 -5.83 -3.46 19.88
N VAL A 226 -5.41 -3.57 18.62
CA VAL A 226 -5.34 -2.47 17.65
C VAL A 226 -6.49 -2.64 16.67
N SER A 227 -7.44 -1.70 16.66
CA SER A 227 -8.63 -1.77 15.80
C SER A 227 -8.93 -0.45 15.10
N GLY A 228 -9.70 -0.48 14.01
CA GLY A 228 -10.11 0.73 13.27
C GLY A 228 -9.38 0.94 11.95
N GLU A 229 -9.64 2.05 11.27
CA GLU A 229 -8.97 2.37 10.01
C GLU A 229 -7.47 2.57 10.22
N ALA A 230 -6.65 2.11 9.27
CA ALA A 230 -5.19 2.24 9.38
C ALA A 230 -4.69 3.70 9.44
N THR A 231 -5.50 4.65 8.99
CA THR A 231 -5.26 6.10 9.10
C THR A 231 -5.56 6.66 10.48
N ASN A 232 -6.38 5.97 11.28
CA ASN A 232 -6.77 6.38 12.63
C ASN A 232 -7.02 5.14 13.53
N PRO A 233 -5.97 4.36 13.84
CA PRO A 233 -6.10 3.17 14.66
C PRO A 233 -6.42 3.53 16.11
N LYS A 234 -7.20 2.68 16.76
CA LYS A 234 -7.51 2.71 18.19
C LYS A 234 -6.75 1.60 18.89
N PHE A 235 -6.24 1.91 20.07
CA PHE A 235 -5.51 0.97 20.93
C PHE A 235 -6.33 0.75 22.20
N ASN A 236 -6.53 -0.52 22.57
CA ASN A 236 -7.19 -0.91 23.80
C ASN A 236 -6.26 -1.81 24.62
N PHE A 237 -6.03 -1.47 25.88
CA PHE A 237 -5.11 -2.19 26.76
C PHE A 237 -5.88 -2.94 27.83
N SER A 238 -5.49 -4.18 28.08
CA SER A 238 -6.07 -5.01 29.13
C SER A 238 -5.00 -5.90 29.76
N SER A 239 -5.30 -6.48 30.91
CA SER A 239 -4.37 -7.39 31.58
C SER A 239 -5.06 -8.49 32.38
N VAL A 240 -4.30 -9.54 32.67
CA VAL A 240 -4.65 -10.60 33.62
C VAL A 240 -3.52 -10.71 34.65
N PRO A 241 -3.78 -10.51 35.96
CA PRO A 241 -5.05 -10.08 36.57
C PRO A 241 -5.54 -8.71 36.06
N ALA A 242 -6.85 -8.44 36.16
CA ALA A 242 -7.43 -7.20 35.67
C ALA A 242 -6.92 -5.99 36.46
N LEU A 243 -6.37 -5.02 35.74
CA LEU A 243 -5.87 -3.75 36.29
C LEU A 243 -6.55 -2.57 35.57
N PRO A 244 -6.61 -1.39 36.21
CA PRO A 244 -6.88 -0.13 35.53
C PRO A 244 -5.92 0.12 34.35
N GLU A 245 -6.38 0.77 33.28
CA GLU A 245 -5.64 0.90 32.00
C GLU A 245 -4.29 1.62 32.14
N ASP A 246 -4.25 2.68 32.95
CA ASP A 246 -3.07 3.43 33.32
C ASP A 246 -2.04 2.57 34.08
N GLU A 247 -2.51 1.67 34.95
CA GLU A 247 -1.70 0.67 35.63
C GLU A 247 -1.19 -0.42 34.66
N VAL A 248 -2.00 -0.82 33.66
CA VAL A 248 -1.57 -1.74 32.58
C VAL A 248 -0.41 -1.14 31.79
N LEU A 249 -0.51 0.14 31.42
CA LEU A 249 0.55 0.84 30.69
C LEU A 249 1.82 0.96 31.52
N ALA A 250 1.71 1.28 32.81
CA ALA A 250 2.86 1.35 33.72
C ALA A 250 3.54 -0.02 33.90
N GLN A 251 2.77 -1.09 34.08
CA GLN A 251 3.28 -2.46 34.15
C GLN A 251 3.93 -2.89 32.83
N LEU A 252 3.33 -2.54 31.69
CA LEU A 252 3.90 -2.82 30.39
C LEU A 252 5.24 -2.13 30.25
N ILE A 253 5.30 -0.81 30.42
CA ILE A 253 6.48 0.02 30.14
C ILE A 253 7.58 -0.17 31.18
N PHE A 254 7.24 -0.10 32.47
CA PHE A 254 8.21 -0.06 33.57
C PHE A 254 8.30 -1.37 34.37
N GLY A 255 7.35 -2.29 34.19
CA GLY A 255 7.29 -3.54 34.98
C GLY A 255 6.91 -3.32 36.44
N ARG A 256 6.27 -2.19 36.77
CA ARG A 256 5.85 -1.85 38.14
C ARG A 256 4.66 -0.90 38.14
N SER A 257 3.94 -0.87 39.26
CA SER A 257 2.79 0.02 39.52
C SER A 257 3.14 1.51 39.33
N MET A 258 2.16 2.30 38.89
CA MET A 258 2.29 3.76 38.77
C MET A 258 2.68 4.43 40.09
N SER A 259 2.20 3.89 41.21
CA SER A 259 2.47 4.41 42.56
C SER A 259 3.97 4.39 42.92
N ASN A 260 4.77 3.61 42.19
CA ASN A 260 6.21 3.45 42.39
C ASN A 260 7.04 4.15 41.31
N LEU A 261 6.43 4.99 40.46
CA LEU A 261 7.13 5.74 39.42
C LEU A 261 7.64 7.08 39.94
N SER A 262 8.86 7.44 39.55
CA SER A 262 9.38 8.79 39.81
C SER A 262 8.72 9.82 38.88
N PRO A 263 8.74 11.12 39.22
CA PRO A 263 8.18 12.17 38.36
C PRO A 263 8.75 12.16 36.92
N LEU A 264 10.04 11.81 36.77
CA LEU A 264 10.67 11.65 35.46
C LEU A 264 10.08 10.49 34.65
N GLN A 265 9.73 9.38 35.32
CA GLN A 265 9.13 8.22 34.66
C GLN A 265 7.66 8.47 34.27
N ILE A 266 6.93 9.27 35.04
CA ILE A 266 5.58 9.71 34.67
C ILE A 266 5.62 10.55 33.38
N ALA A 267 6.61 11.44 33.24
CA ALA A 267 6.81 12.19 32.00
C ALA A 267 7.12 11.25 30.80
N GLN A 268 7.94 10.22 31.01
CA GLN A 268 8.23 9.20 29.99
C GLN A 268 6.99 8.37 29.61
N LEU A 269 6.08 8.08 30.57
CA LEU A 269 4.81 7.41 30.30
C LEU A 269 3.94 8.24 29.36
N ALA A 270 3.82 9.55 29.62
CA ALA A 270 3.03 10.46 28.79
C ALA A 270 3.55 10.52 27.35
N GLU A 271 4.87 10.55 27.17
CA GLU A 271 5.49 10.52 25.85
C GLU A 271 5.27 9.17 25.13
N ALA A 272 5.33 8.05 25.86
CA ALA A 272 5.04 6.73 25.30
C ALA A 272 3.58 6.61 24.82
N ALA A 273 2.64 7.13 25.61
CA ALA A 273 1.23 7.19 25.23
C ALA A 273 1.03 8.08 23.98
N ALA A 274 1.74 9.21 23.89
CA ALA A 274 1.71 10.07 22.71
C ALA A 274 2.25 9.37 21.45
N GLN A 275 3.35 8.61 21.54
CA GLN A 275 3.91 7.84 20.42
C GLN A 275 2.94 6.76 19.89
N LEU A 276 2.09 6.22 20.77
CA LEU A 276 1.06 5.25 20.41
C LEU A 276 -0.18 5.92 19.80
N ALA A 277 -0.59 7.07 20.34
CA ALA A 277 -1.72 7.86 19.83
C ALA A 277 -1.48 8.44 18.42
N GLY A 278 -0.21 8.63 18.04
CA GLY A 278 0.18 9.13 16.71
C GLY A 278 0.51 10.61 16.68
#